data_AF-A0A8T4R202-F1
#
_entry.id   AF-A0A8T4R202-F1
#
_cell.length_a   1.000
_cell.length_b   1.000
_cell.length_c   1.000
_cell.angle_alpha   90.00
_cell.angle_beta   90.00
_cell.angle_gamma   90.00
#
_symmetry.space_group_name_H-M   'P 1'
#
loop_
_entity.id
_entity.type
_entity.pdbx_description
1 polymer ?
#
loop_
_entity_poly.entity_id
_entity_poly.type
_entity_poly.pdbx_seq_one_letter_code
_entity_poly.pdbx_strand_id
1 'polypeptide(L)'
;MNIAIISSKADTASMNIRHALLDSAEWQEQGTFQDNPVYTLPGNNIRLYTIGQKHILAENLDKQIRADLFVFVSKHRAEEGRQGFTSHIIGNWGRA
;
A
#
# COMPACT_ATOMS: atom_id res chain seq x y z
N MET A 1 15.52 8.47 3.86
CA MET A 1 14.06 8.51 3.68
C MET A 1 13.55 7.08 3.65
N ASN A 2 12.62 6.72 4.54
CA ASN A 2 11.98 5.41 4.66
C ASN A 2 10.60 5.47 4.00
N ILE A 3 10.32 4.57 3.06
CA ILE A 3 9.06 4.54 2.31
C ILE A 3 8.31 3.25 2.66
N ALA A 4 7.05 3.39 3.05
CA ALA A 4 6.13 2.27 3.26
C ALA A 4 5.11 2.21 2.12
N ILE A 5 5.19 1.15 1.31
CA ILE A 5 4.17 0.82 0.31
C ILE A 5 3.10 -0.03 1.01
N ILE A 6 1.85 0.38 0.92
CA ILE A 6 0.73 -0.29 1.60
C ILE A 6 -0.20 -0.94 0.56
N SER A 7 -0.26 -2.27 0.60
CA SER A 7 -1.20 -3.08 -0.18
C SER A 7 -2.32 -3.64 0.70
N SER A 8 -3.47 -3.96 0.11
CA SER A 8 -4.64 -4.50 0.82
C SER A 8 -5.16 -5.77 0.16
N LYS A 9 -5.39 -6.82 0.96
CA LYS A 9 -6.08 -8.04 0.52
C LYS A 9 -7.55 -7.80 0.12
N ALA A 10 -8.16 -6.71 0.58
CA ALA A 10 -9.52 -6.33 0.24
C ALA A 10 -9.64 -5.61 -1.13
N ASP A 11 -8.52 -5.41 -1.83
CA ASP A 11 -8.44 -4.69 -3.10
C ASP A 11 -7.67 -5.51 -4.15
N THR A 12 -8.37 -5.94 -5.20
CA THR A 12 -7.78 -6.79 -6.24
C THR A 12 -6.73 -6.08 -7.09
N ALA A 13 -6.87 -4.78 -7.35
CA ALA A 13 -5.84 -4.03 -8.06
C ALA A 13 -4.60 -3.85 -7.18
N SER A 14 -4.81 -3.62 -5.88
CA SER A 14 -3.74 -3.55 -4.89
C SER A 14 -2.89 -4.84 -4.86
N MET A 15 -3.55 -6.00 -4.81
CA MET A 15 -2.84 -7.29 -4.82
C MET A 15 -2.14 -7.57 -6.15
N ASN A 16 -2.71 -7.14 -7.28
CA ASN A 16 -2.03 -7.23 -8.58
C ASN A 16 -0.76 -6.38 -8.59
N ILE A 17 -0.84 -5.10 -8.20
CA ILE A 17 0.32 -4.21 -8.12
C ILE A 17 1.38 -4.77 -7.16
N ARG A 18 0.96 -5.32 -6.01
CA ARG A 18 1.85 -6.00 -5.06
C ARG A 18 2.63 -7.14 -5.73
N HIS A 19 1.94 -8.02 -6.47
CA HIS A 19 2.61 -9.13 -7.17
C HIS A 19 3.60 -8.61 -8.22
N ALA A 20 3.19 -7.66 -9.06
CA ALA A 20 4.07 -7.07 -10.06
C ALA A 20 5.31 -6.41 -9.44
N LEU A 21 5.18 -5.74 -8.28
CA LEU A 21 6.31 -5.19 -7.55
C LEU A 21 7.27 -6.29 -7.09
N LEU A 22 6.75 -7.35 -6.46
CA LEU A 22 7.56 -8.48 -5.97
C LEU A 22 8.27 -9.22 -7.11
N ASP A 23 7.63 -9.33 -8.28
CA ASP A 23 8.22 -9.99 -9.45
C ASP A 23 9.28 -9.12 -10.16
N SER A 24 9.21 -7.80 -10.00
CA SER A 24 10.08 -6.85 -10.72
C SER A 24 11.48 -6.69 -10.13
N ALA A 25 11.73 -7.19 -8.92
CA ALA A 25 13.01 -7.01 -8.21
C ALA A 25 13.21 -8.09 -7.13
N GLU A 26 14.44 -8.18 -6.61
CA GLU A 26 14.79 -9.13 -5.54
C GLU A 26 14.36 -8.62 -4.16
N TRP A 27 13.06 -8.70 -3.88
CA TRP A 27 12.53 -8.37 -2.55
C TRP A 27 12.89 -9.45 -1.54
N GLN A 28 13.23 -9.02 -0.32
CA GLN A 28 13.54 -9.91 0.80
C GLN A 28 12.40 -9.88 1.81
N GLU A 29 11.87 -11.05 2.14
CA GLU A 29 10.91 -11.17 3.24
C GLU A 29 11.61 -10.93 4.58
N GLN A 30 11.09 -9.96 5.36
CA GLN A 30 11.68 -9.56 6.62
C GLN A 30 10.60 -9.16 7.64
N GLY A 31 10.18 -10.16 8.42
CA GLY A 31 9.21 -10.01 9.50
C GLY A 31 7.77 -10.00 9.00
N THR A 32 6.85 -9.72 9.91
CA THR A 32 5.42 -9.77 9.66
C THR A 32 4.72 -8.50 10.15
N PHE A 33 3.58 -8.19 9.54
CA PHE A 33 2.67 -7.12 9.92
C PHE A 33 1.23 -7.57 9.70
N GLN A 34 0.40 -7.55 10.75
CA GLN A 34 -0.97 -8.06 10.71
C GLN A 34 -1.07 -9.47 10.09
N ASP A 35 -0.19 -10.38 10.54
CA ASP A 35 -0.08 -11.77 10.05
C ASP A 35 0.28 -11.90 8.55
N ASN A 36 0.81 -10.82 7.94
CA ASN A 36 1.29 -10.83 6.57
C ASN A 36 2.81 -10.63 6.51
N PRO A 37 3.50 -11.26 5.56
CA PRO A 37 4.92 -11.01 5.34
C PRO A 37 5.16 -9.56 4.92
N VAL A 38 6.18 -8.94 5.50
CA VAL A 38 6.70 -7.63 5.11
C VAL A 38 7.89 -7.87 4.20
N TYR A 39 7.94 -7.18 3.07
CA TYR A 39 9.06 -7.28 2.14
C TYR A 39 9.88 -6.00 2.17
N THR A 40 11.19 -6.15 2.10
CA THR A 40 12.14 -5.03 2.03
C THR A 40 12.88 -5.14 0.70
N LEU A 41 13.06 -4.02 -0.01
CA LEU A 41 13.86 -3.98 -1.23
C LEU A 41 15.32 -3.64 -0.86
N PRO A 42 16.30 -4.55 -1.01
CA PRO A 42 17.68 -4.29 -0.61
C PRO A 42 18.29 -3.08 -1.31
N GLY A 43 19.16 -2.36 -0.60
CA GLY A 43 19.77 -1.11 -1.09
C GLY A 43 18.82 0.09 -1.14
N ASN A 44 17.52 -0.11 -0.92
CA ASN A 44 16.52 0.94 -0.84
C ASN A 44 15.84 0.89 0.53
N ASN A 45 15.55 2.05 1.12
CA ASN A 45 14.79 2.11 2.37
C ASN A 45 13.27 1.99 2.09
N ILE A 46 12.87 0.98 1.31
CA ILE A 46 11.50 0.75 0.86
C ILE A 46 11.00 -0.57 1.44
N ARG A 47 9.83 -0.53 2.07
CA ARG A 47 9.18 -1.71 2.64
C ARG A 47 7.75 -1.82 2.15
N LEU A 48 7.33 -3.04 1.80
CA LEU A 48 6.00 -3.38 1.32
C LEU A 48 5.23 -4.10 2.43
N TYR A 49 4.14 -3.48 2.85
CA TYR A 49 3.22 -3.99 3.86
C TYR A 49 1.92 -4.45 3.21
N THR A 50 1.26 -5.43 3.82
CA THR A 50 -0.06 -5.90 3.40
C THR A 50 -1.01 -5.80 4.59
N ILE A 51 -2.18 -5.17 4.40
CA ILE A 51 -3.27 -5.10 5.37
C ILE A 51 -4.44 -5.98 4.94
N GLY A 52 -5.23 -6.45 5.90
CA GLY A 52 -6.43 -7.26 5.64
C GLY A 52 -7.68 -6.45 5.26
N GLN A 53 -7.71 -5.17 5.62
CA GLN A 53 -8.88 -4.29 5.47
C GLN A 53 -8.75 -3.32 4.29
N LYS A 54 -9.85 -2.65 3.91
CA LYS A 54 -9.83 -1.59 2.90
C LYS A 54 -8.94 -0.43 3.36
N HIS A 55 -8.17 0.16 2.44
CA HIS A 55 -7.26 1.27 2.74
C HIS A 55 -7.96 2.46 3.40
N ILE A 56 -9.17 2.80 2.95
CA ILE A 56 -9.96 3.93 3.49
C ILE A 56 -10.40 3.76 4.95
N LEU A 57 -10.27 2.55 5.52
CA LEU A 57 -10.56 2.28 6.93
C LEU A 57 -9.28 2.11 7.76
N ALA A 58 -8.11 2.09 7.10
CA ALA A 58 -6.82 1.77 7.70
C ALA A 58 -6.22 2.99 8.40
N GLU A 59 -6.88 3.39 9.48
CA GLU A 59 -6.48 4.54 10.31
C GLU A 59 -5.22 4.25 11.13
N ASN A 60 -4.47 5.31 11.44
CA ASN A 60 -3.33 5.29 12.36
C ASN A 60 -2.20 4.29 12.00
N LEU A 61 -1.97 4.03 10.71
CA LEU A 61 -0.86 3.17 10.27
C LEU A 61 0.52 3.74 10.64
N ASP A 62 0.63 5.07 10.69
CA ASP A 62 1.81 5.83 11.13
C ASP A 62 2.21 5.54 12.59
N LYS A 63 1.26 5.17 13.45
CA LYS A 63 1.53 4.75 14.83
C LYS A 63 2.15 3.36 14.91
N GLN A 64 2.02 2.55 13.87
CA GLN A 64 2.47 1.15 13.83
C GLN A 64 3.68 0.97 12.90
N ILE A 65 3.82 1.83 11.88
CA ILE A 65 4.85 1.78 10.85
C ILE A 65 5.62 3.09 10.87
N ARG A 66 6.93 3.02 11.13
CA ARG A 66 7.81 4.18 11.04
C ARG A 66 8.26 4.39 9.59
N ALA A 67 7.69 5.38 8.91
CA ALA A 67 8.07 5.78 7.56
C ALA A 67 7.98 7.30 7.38
N ASP A 68 8.76 7.83 6.46
CA ASP A 68 8.72 9.24 6.06
C ASP A 68 7.64 9.49 4.98
N LEU A 69 7.28 8.44 4.23
CA LEU A 69 6.25 8.47 3.19
C LEU A 69 5.47 7.17 3.14
N PHE A 70 4.14 7.30 3.04
CA PHE A 70 3.24 6.19 2.77
C PHE A 70 2.73 6.25 1.33
N VAL A 71 2.85 5.14 0.61
CA VAL A 71 2.35 4.98 -0.76
C VAL A 71 1.30 3.90 -0.77
N PHE A 72 0.04 4.27 -0.96
CA PHE A 72 -1.08 3.34 -1.01
C PHE A 72 -1.30 2.87 -2.45
N VAL A 73 -1.10 1.58 -2.71
CA VAL A 73 -1.41 0.99 -4.02
C VAL A 73 -2.84 0.48 -3.98
N SER A 74 -3.77 1.19 -4.64
CA SER A 74 -5.20 0.92 -4.53
C SER A 74 -5.90 1.07 -5.88
N LYS A 75 -7.08 0.45 -5.98
CA LYS A 75 -8.04 0.60 -7.06
C LYS A 75 -8.75 1.95 -6.95
N HIS A 76 -8.76 2.67 -8.05
CA HIS A 76 -9.76 3.71 -8.28
C HIS A 76 -11.01 3.11 -8.98
N ARG A 77 -12.21 3.50 -8.55
CA ARG A 77 -13.47 3.12 -9.21
C ARG A 77 -14.31 4.38 -9.42
N ALA A 78 -14.53 4.73 -10.69
CA ALA A 78 -15.46 5.77 -11.11
C ALA A 78 -16.65 5.16 -11.85
N GLU A 79 -17.83 5.75 -11.72
CA GLU A 79 -19.05 5.31 -12.40
C GLU A 79 -18.95 5.45 -13.93
N GLU A 80 -18.23 6.47 -14.41
CA GLU A 80 -17.93 6.71 -15.83
C GLU A 80 -17.15 5.55 -16.50
N GLY A 81 -16.54 4.66 -15.71
CA GLY A 81 -15.84 3.48 -16.23
C GLY A 81 -14.55 3.77 -17.01
N ARG A 82 -14.07 5.02 -16.97
CA ARG A 82 -12.87 5.46 -17.68
C ARG A 82 -11.62 4.74 -17.15
N GLN A 83 -10.83 4.20 -18.07
CA GLN A 83 -9.53 3.61 -17.76
C GLN A 83 -8.50 4.72 -17.48
N GLY A 84 -7.74 4.58 -16.40
CA GLY A 84 -6.68 5.53 -16.08
C GLY A 84 -5.88 5.16 -14.84
N PHE A 85 -4.68 5.73 -14.76
CA PHE A 85 -3.88 5.73 -13.55
C PHE A 85 -4.08 7.07 -12.83
N THR A 86 -4.29 7.03 -11.52
CA THR A 86 -4.58 8.22 -10.71
C THR A 86 -3.68 8.25 -9.48
N SER A 87 -3.47 9.44 -8.93
CA SER A 87 -2.81 9.65 -7.64
C SER A 87 -3.49 10.81 -6.94
N HIS A 88 -3.69 10.69 -5.64
CA HIS A 88 -4.28 11.73 -4.81
C HIS A 88 -3.84 11.56 -3.36
N ILE A 89 -3.95 12.64 -2.58
CA ILE A 89 -3.89 12.58 -1.12
C ILE A 89 -5.26 12.20 -0.56
N ILE A 90 -5.29 11.55 0.59
CA ILE A 90 -6.53 11.28 1.33
C ILE A 90 -6.92 12.49 2.18
N GLY A 91 -8.21 12.69 2.40
CA GLY A 91 -8.73 13.77 3.25
C GLY A 91 -10.23 13.99 3.04
N ASN A 92 -10.91 14.40 4.11
CA ASN A 92 -12.33 14.77 4.08
C ASN A 92 -12.44 16.29 4.21
N TRP A 93 -13.07 16.96 3.23
CA TRP A 93 -13.35 18.40 3.30
C TRP A 93 -14.47 18.76 4.31
N GLY A 94 -15.25 17.76 4.71
CA GLY A 94 -16.36 17.89 5.66
C GLY A 94 -16.51 16.62 6.49
N ARG A 95 -17.75 16.26 6.87
CA ARG A 95 -18.00 15.00 7.57
C ARG A 95 -17.66 13.80 6.67
N ALA A 96 -16.97 12.83 7.25
CA ALA A 96 -16.69 11.51 6.67
C ALA A 96 -17.93 10.62 6.67
#